data_AF-A0AAD4P367-F1
#
_entry.id   AF-A0AAD4P367-F1
#
_cell.length_a   1.000
_cell.length_b   1.000
_cell.length_c   1.000
_cell.angle_alpha   90.00
_cell.angle_beta   90.00
_cell.angle_gamma   90.00
#
_symmetry.space_group_name_H-M   'P 1'
#
loop_
_entity.id
_entity.type
_entity.pdbx_description
1 polymer ?
#
loop_
_entity_poly.entity_id
_entity_poly.type
_entity_poly.pdbx_seq_one_letter_code
_entity_poly.pdbx_strand_id
1 'polypeptide(L)'
;MPSWSTSPLLPYIGTKLVTHNSGNSALNLRGVHAIFVLFNSVTGQPFASMDATALTLYRTACVSALASSYLSREDAEILVMVGAGALAPHLIKAHLAVRSNVKRVLLIRRETWSIG
;
A
#
# COMPACT_ATOMS: atom_id res chain seq x y z
N MET A 1 -5.44 -11.36 -8.18
CA MET A 1 -3.97 -11.45 -8.14
C MET A 1 -3.57 -12.63 -7.28
N PRO A 2 -3.39 -13.83 -7.87
CA PRO A 2 -2.92 -15.02 -7.15
C PRO A 2 -1.40 -15.02 -6.95
N SER A 3 -0.93 -15.66 -5.88
CA SER A 3 0.49 -15.89 -5.60
C SER A 3 0.67 -17.08 -4.67
N TRP A 4 1.80 -17.77 -4.76
CA TRP A 4 2.17 -18.88 -3.89
C TRP A 4 3.61 -18.73 -3.45
N SER A 5 3.92 -19.24 -2.25
CA SER A 5 5.29 -19.36 -1.76
C SER A 5 5.88 -20.70 -2.21
N THR A 6 7.14 -20.67 -2.63
CA THR A 6 7.95 -21.88 -2.87
C THR A 6 8.72 -22.34 -1.62
N SER A 7 8.71 -21.52 -0.56
CA SER A 7 9.37 -21.85 0.71
C SER A 7 8.52 -22.79 1.55
N PRO A 8 9.08 -23.93 2.03
CA PRO A 8 8.39 -24.85 2.94
C PRO A 8 7.97 -24.19 4.26
N LEU A 9 8.64 -23.11 4.68
CA LEU A 9 8.33 -22.38 5.91
C LEU A 9 7.07 -21.50 5.79
N LEU A 10 6.61 -21.26 4.56
CA LEU A 10 5.42 -20.48 4.26
C LEU A 10 4.54 -21.29 3.30
N PRO A 11 3.89 -22.39 3.76
CA PRO A 11 3.11 -23.28 2.91
C PRO A 11 1.73 -22.67 2.60
N TYR A 12 1.74 -21.55 1.88
CA TYR A 12 0.55 -20.75 1.61
C TYR A 12 0.41 -20.38 0.14
N ILE A 13 -0.83 -20.44 -0.33
CA ILE A 13 -1.29 -19.87 -1.61
C ILE A 13 -2.33 -18.81 -1.27
N GLY A 14 -2.20 -17.62 -1.85
CA GLY A 14 -3.10 -16.52 -1.59
C GLY A 14 -3.61 -15.88 -2.87
N THR A 15 -4.81 -15.29 -2.81
CA THR A 15 -5.34 -14.46 -3.88
C THR A 15 -5.92 -13.17 -3.32
N LYS A 16 -5.49 -12.05 -3.88
CA LYS A 16 -6.17 -10.76 -3.72
C LYS A 16 -7.25 -10.61 -4.79
N LEU A 17 -8.49 -10.43 -4.36
CA LEU A 17 -9.60 -10.01 -5.20
C LEU A 17 -9.82 -8.52 -4.97
N VAL A 18 -9.92 -7.74 -6.04
CA VAL A 18 -10.01 -6.28 -5.97
C VAL A 18 -10.99 -5.77 -7.01
N THR A 19 -11.80 -4.80 -6.60
CA THR A 19 -12.65 -4.01 -7.49
C THR A 19 -12.24 -2.55 -7.41
N HIS A 20 -12.35 -1.85 -8.54
CA HIS A 20 -12.16 -0.41 -8.62
C HIS A 20 -13.41 0.19 -9.27
N ASN A 21 -14.03 1.14 -8.57
CA ASN A 21 -15.18 1.87 -9.06
C ASN A 21 -14.99 3.37 -8.83
N SER A 22 -14.67 4.11 -9.89
CA SER A 22 -14.36 5.54 -9.81
C SER A 22 -15.55 6.39 -9.37
N GLY A 23 -16.79 5.94 -9.61
CA GLY A 23 -18.01 6.64 -9.21
C GLY A 23 -18.37 6.55 -7.72
N ASN A 24 -17.66 5.73 -6.93
CA ASN A 24 -17.98 5.50 -5.52
C ASN A 24 -17.86 6.77 -4.66
N SER A 25 -17.11 7.78 -5.11
CA SER A 25 -17.04 9.08 -4.42
C SER A 25 -18.42 9.74 -4.29
N ALA A 26 -19.28 9.62 -5.30
CA ALA A 26 -20.65 10.15 -5.26
C ALA A 26 -21.53 9.44 -4.21
N LEU A 27 -21.12 8.24 -3.78
CA LEU A 27 -21.78 7.44 -2.76
C LEU A 27 -21.08 7.53 -1.39
N ASN A 28 -20.10 8.41 -1.23
CA ASN A 28 -19.21 8.48 -0.05
C ASN A 28 -18.49 7.15 0.27
N LEU A 29 -18.26 6.32 -0.75
CA LEU A 29 -17.53 5.06 -0.65
C LEU A 29 -16.12 5.19 -1.20
N ARG A 30 -15.24 4.28 -0.77
CA ARG A 30 -13.88 4.20 -1.32
C ARG A 30 -13.95 3.71 -2.77
N GLY A 31 -13.09 4.23 -3.63
CA GLY A 31 -13.00 3.78 -5.03
C GLY A 31 -12.42 2.38 -5.20
N VAL A 32 -11.76 1.84 -4.17
CA VAL A 32 -11.16 0.50 -4.19
C VAL A 32 -11.67 -0.31 -3.00
N HIS A 33 -12.11 -1.52 -3.28
CA HIS A 33 -12.44 -2.54 -2.27
C HIS A 33 -11.70 -3.83 -2.62
N ALA A 34 -11.13 -4.49 -1.61
CA ALA A 34 -10.40 -5.72 -1.84
C ALA A 34 -10.48 -6.66 -0.63
N ILE A 35 -10.45 -7.95 -0.93
CA ILE A 35 -10.30 -9.03 0.05
C ILE A 35 -9.11 -9.89 -0.35
N PHE A 36 -8.37 -10.39 0.65
CA PHE A 36 -7.30 -11.35 0.45
C PHE A 36 -7.71 -12.65 1.11
N VAL A 37 -7.67 -13.72 0.35
CA VAL A 37 -7.93 -15.08 0.84
C VAL A 37 -6.64 -15.88 0.81
N LEU A 38 -6.38 -16.58 1.90
CA LEU A 38 -5.20 -17.43 2.09
C LEU A 38 -5.64 -18.87 2.26
N PHE A 39 -4.91 -19.79 1.63
CA PHE A 39 -5.14 -21.23 1.69
C PHE A 39 -3.85 -21.92 2.10
N ASN A 40 -3.98 -23.06 2.80
CA ASN A 40 -2.87 -23.97 3.00
C ASN A 40 -2.47 -24.57 1.64
N SER A 41 -1.20 -24.45 1.26
CA SER A 41 -0.72 -24.90 -0.06
C SER A 41 -0.66 -26.42 -0.21
N VAL A 42 -0.63 -27.16 0.91
CA VAL A 42 -0.52 -28.62 0.94
C VAL A 42 -1.90 -29.25 0.93
N THR A 43 -2.84 -28.76 1.75
CA THR A 43 -4.18 -29.34 1.89
C THR A 43 -5.24 -28.66 1.02
N GLY A 44 -4.96 -27.46 0.52
CA GLY A 44 -5.92 -26.63 -0.22
C GLY A 44 -7.02 -26.00 0.66
N GLN A 45 -7.00 -26.23 1.98
CA GLN A 45 -8.03 -25.71 2.88
C GLN A 45 -7.92 -24.18 3.05
N PRO A 46 -9.06 -23.45 3.13
CA PRO A 46 -9.07 -22.05 3.47
C PRO A 46 -8.44 -21.83 4.85
N PHE A 47 -7.55 -20.86 4.94
CA PHE A 47 -6.84 -20.55 6.17
C PHE A 47 -7.31 -19.22 6.77
N ALA A 48 -7.40 -18.17 5.96
CA ALA A 48 -7.82 -16.85 6.42
C ALA A 48 -8.45 -16.01 5.30
N SER A 49 -9.28 -15.04 5.70
CA SER A 49 -9.70 -13.93 4.84
C SER A 49 -9.49 -12.60 5.56
N MET A 50 -9.05 -11.58 4.83
CA MET A 50 -8.63 -10.29 5.41
C MET A 50 -8.99 -9.13 4.50
N ASP A 51 -9.18 -7.93 5.07
CA ASP A 51 -9.31 -6.68 4.31
C ASP A 51 -8.01 -6.39 3.54
N ALA A 52 -8.07 -6.52 2.22
CA ALA A 52 -6.92 -6.29 1.36
C ALA A 52 -6.78 -4.84 0.91
N THR A 53 -7.76 -3.98 1.16
CA THR A 53 -7.63 -2.53 0.99
C THR A 53 -6.60 -2.01 1.99
N ALA A 54 -6.77 -2.33 3.27
CA ALA A 54 -5.81 -1.98 4.32
C ALA A 54 -4.43 -2.60 4.04
N LEU A 55 -4.37 -3.89 3.75
CA LEU A 55 -3.12 -4.58 3.43
C LEU A 55 -2.39 -3.94 2.24
N THR A 56 -3.12 -3.49 1.22
CA THR A 56 -2.53 -2.83 0.06
C THR A 56 -1.86 -1.51 0.44
N LEU A 57 -2.45 -0.72 1.36
CA LEU A 57 -1.86 0.54 1.81
C LEU A 57 -0.52 0.30 2.52
N TYR A 58 -0.49 -0.63 3.48
CA TYR A 58 0.72 -0.96 4.23
C TYR A 58 1.81 -1.57 3.34
N ARG A 59 1.50 -2.64 2.61
CA ARG A 59 2.53 -3.36 1.83
C ARG A 59 3.15 -2.47 0.75
N THR A 60 2.35 -1.58 0.15
CA THR A 60 2.84 -0.66 -0.90
C THR A 60 3.78 0.37 -0.28
N ALA A 61 3.41 0.93 0.88
CA ALA A 61 4.25 1.86 1.60
C ALA A 61 5.55 1.22 2.10
N CYS A 62 5.48 0.02 2.69
CA CYS A 62 6.67 -0.69 3.19
C CYS A 62 7.65 -1.06 2.07
N VAL A 63 7.18 -1.52 0.91
CA VAL A 63 8.06 -1.82 -0.23
C VAL A 63 8.74 -0.55 -0.74
N SER A 64 8.02 0.58 -0.80
CA SER A 64 8.61 1.88 -1.18
C SER A 64 9.65 2.35 -0.18
N ALA A 65 9.36 2.24 1.12
CA ALA A 65 10.30 2.59 2.19
C ALA A 65 11.54 1.69 2.18
N LEU A 66 11.37 0.37 2.01
CA LEU A 66 12.48 -0.57 1.86
C LEU A 66 13.36 -0.19 0.66
N ALA A 67 12.77 0.14 -0.48
CA ALA A 67 13.56 0.63 -1.61
C ALA A 67 14.35 1.90 -1.23
N SER A 68 13.72 2.85 -0.52
CA SER A 68 14.41 4.05 -0.04
C SER A 68 15.55 3.74 0.92
N SER A 69 15.42 2.72 1.78
CA SER A 69 16.47 2.33 2.72
C SER A 69 17.75 1.85 2.03
N TYR A 70 17.65 1.40 0.78
CA TYR A 70 18.80 1.02 -0.03
C TYR A 70 19.25 2.10 -1.03
N LEU A 71 18.31 2.89 -1.54
CA LEU A 71 18.54 3.71 -2.75
C LEU A 71 18.57 5.21 -2.49
N SER A 72 17.94 5.70 -1.43
CA SER A 72 17.99 7.12 -1.09
C SER A 72 19.26 7.44 -0.31
N ARG A 73 19.74 8.68 -0.42
CA ARG A 73 20.80 9.20 0.45
C ARG A 73 20.45 9.01 1.93
N GLU A 74 21.43 8.60 2.72
CA GLU A 74 21.29 8.42 4.18
C GLU A 74 21.06 9.75 4.91
N ASP A 75 21.60 10.85 4.36
CA ASP A 75 21.47 12.21 4.90
C ASP A 75 20.30 13.01 4.30
N ALA A 76 19.30 12.32 3.71
CA ALA A 76 18.13 12.97 3.16
C ALA A 76 17.29 13.64 4.27
N GLU A 77 17.13 14.96 4.19
CA GLU A 77 16.36 15.75 5.17
C GLU A 77 14.94 16.12 4.72
N ILE A 78 14.62 15.94 3.44
CA ILE A 78 13.34 16.35 2.84
C ILE A 78 12.73 15.18 2.07
N LEU A 79 11.49 14.83 2.41
CA LEU A 79 10.66 13.91 1.63
C LEU A 79 9.65 14.71 0.82
N VAL A 80 9.61 14.50 -0.50
CA VAL A 80 8.55 15.05 -1.35
C VAL A 80 7.50 13.97 -1.59
N MET A 81 6.27 14.23 -1.17
CA MET A 81 5.10 13.39 -1.40
C MET A 81 4.25 13.97 -2.52
N VAL A 82 4.20 13.29 -3.66
CA VAL A 82 3.35 13.69 -4.79
C VAL A 82 2.06 12.87 -4.76
N GLY A 83 0.95 13.57 -4.57
CA GLY A 83 -0.38 13.01 -4.36
C GLY A 83 -0.79 13.02 -2.88
N ALA A 84 -2.07 13.34 -2.63
CA ALA A 84 -2.66 13.42 -1.28
C ALA A 84 -3.78 12.39 -1.07
N GLY A 85 -3.74 11.26 -1.80
CA GLY A 85 -4.71 10.17 -1.68
C GLY A 85 -4.46 9.27 -0.47
N ALA A 86 -5.25 8.21 -0.32
CA ALA A 86 -5.21 7.30 0.83
C ALA A 86 -3.82 6.66 1.12
N LEU A 87 -2.97 6.53 0.10
CA LEU A 87 -1.60 6.02 0.24
C LEU A 87 -0.62 7.02 0.88
N ALA A 88 -0.82 8.33 0.69
CA ALA A 88 0.11 9.37 1.11
C ALA A 88 0.52 9.26 2.60
N PRO A 89 -0.42 9.16 3.58
CA PRO A 89 -0.02 9.04 4.99
C PRO A 89 0.75 7.74 5.29
N HIS A 90 0.47 6.65 4.57
CA HIS A 90 1.17 5.38 4.76
C HIS A 90 2.60 5.46 4.22
N LEU A 91 2.77 6.02 3.03
CA LEU A 91 4.08 6.26 2.44
C LEU A 91 4.93 7.16 3.33
N ILE A 92 4.39 8.31 3.77
CA ILE A 92 5.12 9.22 4.66
C ILE A 92 5.58 8.48 5.92
N LYS A 93 4.66 7.80 6.62
CA LYS A 93 5.01 7.06 7.85
C LYS A 93 6.08 6.00 7.62
N ALA A 94 5.97 5.21 6.55
CA ALA A 94 6.92 4.15 6.25
C ALA A 94 8.31 4.71 5.91
N HIS A 95 8.39 5.78 5.12
CA HIS A 95 9.65 6.43 4.78
C HIS A 95 10.32 7.07 6.00
N LEU A 96 9.56 7.73 6.88
CA LEU A 96 10.09 8.27 8.14
C LEU A 96 10.62 7.18 9.08
N ALA A 97 10.07 5.97 9.03
CA ALA A 97 10.54 4.84 9.84
C ALA A 97 11.93 4.31 9.44
N VAL A 98 12.34 4.52 8.19
CA VAL A 98 13.64 4.07 7.67
C VAL A 98 14.61 5.22 7.36
N ARG A 99 14.12 6.47 7.43
CA ARG A 99 14.90 7.71 7.24
C ARG A 99 14.62 8.69 8.37
N SER A 100 15.28 8.46 9.50
CA SER A 100 15.18 9.29 10.72
C SER A 100 15.67 10.73 10.53
N ASN A 101 16.51 11.00 9.52
CA ASN A 101 17.05 12.33 9.23
C ASN A 101 16.06 13.28 8.53
N VAL A 102 14.91 12.78 8.07
CA VAL A 102 13.90 13.61 7.40
C VAL A 102 13.28 14.58 8.40
N LYS A 103 13.47 15.88 8.14
CA LYS A 103 12.98 17.00 8.97
C LYS A 103 11.73 17.65 8.37
N ARG A 104 11.51 17.52 7.06
CA ARG A 104 10.40 18.18 6.35
C ARG A 104 9.76 17.23 5.33
N VAL A 105 8.43 17.29 5.25
CA VAL A 105 7.66 16.60 4.22
C VAL A 105 6.93 17.65 3.38
N LEU A 106 7.24 17.71 2.08
CA LEU A 106 6.56 18.57 1.12
C LEU A 106 5.45 17.77 0.45
N LEU A 107 4.19 18.18 0.62
CA LEU A 107 3.04 17.52 -0.01
C LEU A 107 2.60 18.31 -1.24
N ILE A 108 2.63 17.67 -2.40
CA ILE A 108 2.18 18.25 -3.67
C ILE A 108 0.91 17.53 -4.09
N ARG A 109 -0.19 18.26 -4.26
CA ARG A 109 -1.45 17.75 -4.80
C ARG A 109 -1.79 18.51 -6.08
N ARG A 110 -2.33 17.82 -7.09
CA ARG A 110 -2.92 18.50 -8.24
C ARG A 110 -4.21 19.19 -7.80
N GLU A 111 -4.26 20.51 -7.92
CA GLU A 111 -5.52 21.25 -7.89
C GLU A 111 -6.24 21.00 -9.22
N THR A 112 -7.51 20.60 -9.14
CA THR A 112 -8.37 20.57 -10.32
C THR A 112 -9.20 21.83 -10.19
N TRP A 113 -8.95 22.82 -11.05
CA TRP A 113 -9.80 24.00 -11.16
C TRP A 113 -11.19 23.53 -11.58
N SER A 114 -12.15 23.55 -10.66
CA SER A 114 -13.57 23.50 -11.00
C SER A 114 -13.99 24.91 -11.35
N ILE A 115 -14.13 25.19 -12.64
CA ILE A 115 -14.85 26.38 -13.12
C ILE A 115 -16.33 26.06 -12.86
N GLY A 116 -16.89 26.71 -11.85
CA GLY A 116 -18.30 26.61 -11.46
C GLY A 116 -18.68 27.85 -10.68
#